data_AF-A0A3E0VU92-F1
#
_entry.id   AF-A0A3E0VU92-F1
#
_cell.length_a   1.000
_cell.length_b   1.000
_cell.length_c   1.000
_cell.angle_alpha   90.00
_cell.angle_beta   90.00
_cell.angle_gamma   90.00
#
_symmetry.space_group_name_H-M   'P 1'
#
loop_
_entity.id
_entity.type
_entity.pdbx_description
1 polymer ?
#
loop_
_entity_poly.entity_id
_entity_poly.type
_entity_poly.pdbx_seq_one_letter_code
_entity_poly.pdbx_strand_id
1 'polypeptide(L)'
;MPSAPRRWFAGWRRLSGSPATVSRRGSSTGSIGSPSPRPGPRQRPSPSVPVSVPVSVPVSPERRGRPHVDEALWAFGRVSGIVALVLFTLTVMLGIVTRSGRPLPGLPRFSIVLVHRNITLIGCVFLVLHIGSLLLDSYAHLNVVDVLVPFLGSFKPFWQGLGTVAVDLLVAIVATSLLRRRVGVRVFRFVHWFAYAMWPIALAHSIGNGTDGLSGWFLLVAGVSVVLVGACLLWRLSARFIESTRLRQGRLT
;
A
#
# COMPACT_ATOMS: atom_id res chain seq x y z
N MET A 1 25.51 -38.27 2.01
CA MET A 1 24.90 -36.98 2.39
C MET A 1 23.52 -36.90 1.74
N PRO A 2 22.45 -37.28 2.45
CA PRO A 2 21.11 -37.42 1.89
C PRO A 2 20.32 -36.11 1.92
N SER A 3 19.45 -35.98 0.93
CA SER A 3 18.34 -35.05 0.79
C SER A 3 17.36 -35.10 1.97
N ALA A 4 16.80 -33.95 2.35
CA ALA A 4 15.52 -33.91 3.06
C ALA A 4 14.64 -32.71 2.64
N PRO A 5 13.30 -32.85 2.67
CA PRO A 5 12.36 -32.06 1.90
C PRO A 5 11.42 -31.18 2.74
N ARG A 6 10.73 -30.30 2.03
CA ARG A 6 9.50 -29.55 2.39
C ARG A 6 8.57 -30.30 3.36
N ARG A 7 8.11 -29.64 4.43
CA ARG A 7 6.73 -29.83 4.97
C ARG A 7 6.19 -28.54 5.60
N TRP A 8 4.96 -28.26 5.19
CA TRP A 8 4.10 -27.16 5.55
C TRP A 8 3.39 -27.41 6.90
N PHE A 9 3.12 -26.30 7.60
CA PHE A 9 2.09 -26.06 8.62
C PHE A 9 1.23 -27.26 9.09
N ALA A 10 1.38 -27.62 10.36
CA ALA A 10 0.34 -28.30 11.14
C ALA A 10 0.53 -28.00 12.64
N GLY A 11 -0.56 -27.65 13.34
CA GLY A 11 -0.63 -27.82 14.79
C GLY A 11 -1.02 -26.58 15.60
N TRP A 12 -2.28 -26.15 15.53
CA TRP A 12 -2.91 -25.39 16.61
C TRP A 12 -3.96 -26.25 17.30
N ARG A 13 -3.56 -26.88 18.42
CA ARG A 13 -4.42 -27.35 19.50
C ARG A 13 -3.61 -27.33 20.79
N ARG A 14 -4.02 -26.50 21.76
CA ARG A 14 -4.26 -26.96 23.14
C ARG A 14 -5.07 -25.92 23.92
N LEU A 15 -6.24 -26.36 24.36
CA LEU A 15 -7.04 -25.80 25.44
C LEU A 15 -6.49 -26.33 26.77
N SER A 16 -6.38 -25.50 27.81
CA SER A 16 -6.80 -25.80 29.20
C SER A 16 -6.20 -24.83 30.23
N GLY A 17 -7.02 -24.39 31.19
CA GLY A 17 -6.61 -23.63 32.37
C GLY A 17 -7.80 -23.14 33.19
N SER A 18 -8.35 -24.02 34.05
CA SER A 18 -9.52 -23.85 34.92
C SER A 18 -9.30 -22.94 36.16
N PRO A 19 -10.37 -22.48 36.83
CA PRO A 19 -10.32 -21.58 37.99
C PRO A 19 -10.17 -22.33 39.32
N ALA A 20 -9.48 -21.72 40.29
CA ALA A 20 -9.30 -22.25 41.63
C ALA A 20 -10.25 -21.60 42.65
N THR A 21 -11.01 -22.45 43.32
CA THR A 21 -11.89 -22.24 44.47
C THR A 21 -11.10 -22.34 45.79
N VAL A 22 -11.43 -21.51 46.78
CA VAL A 22 -11.01 -21.64 48.19
C VAL A 22 -12.24 -21.27 49.05
N SER A 23 -12.99 -22.25 49.55
CA SER A 23 -12.85 -23.01 50.81
C SER A 23 -13.20 -22.21 52.08
N ARG A 24 -14.30 -22.64 52.69
CA ARG A 24 -14.97 -22.14 53.90
C ARG A 24 -14.68 -23.09 55.06
N ARG A 25 -14.33 -22.55 56.25
CA ARG A 25 -14.26 -23.25 57.56
C ARG A 25 -14.54 -22.15 58.61
N GLY A 26 -15.54 -22.19 59.50
CA GLY A 26 -15.93 -23.22 60.47
C GLY A 26 -15.25 -22.91 61.82
N SER A 27 -15.73 -21.92 62.59
CA SER A 27 -16.42 -22.03 63.90
C SER A 27 -15.57 -22.37 65.14
N SER A 28 -15.57 -21.51 66.17
CA SER A 28 -15.77 -21.89 67.59
C SER A 28 -15.84 -20.68 68.53
N THR A 29 -16.61 -20.91 69.60
CA THR A 29 -17.09 -20.08 70.70
C THR A 29 -16.05 -19.85 71.81
N GLY A 30 -16.14 -18.72 72.50
CA GLY A 30 -15.46 -18.48 73.79
C GLY A 30 -15.90 -17.14 74.39
N SER A 31 -16.48 -17.16 75.59
CA SER A 31 -17.07 -16.02 76.29
C SER A 31 -16.20 -15.51 77.45
N ILE A 32 -16.54 -14.30 77.90
CA ILE A 32 -16.27 -13.66 79.22
C ILE A 32 -14.92 -12.94 79.39
N GLY A 33 -15.02 -11.63 79.65
CA GLY A 33 -13.99 -10.84 80.33
C GLY A 33 -13.89 -9.38 79.87
N SER A 34 -14.76 -8.50 80.37
CA SER A 34 -14.52 -7.04 80.35
C SER A 34 -13.56 -6.68 81.48
N PRO A 35 -12.53 -5.84 81.25
CA PRO A 35 -12.61 -4.50 81.86
C PRO A 35 -11.89 -3.35 81.12
N SER A 36 -12.35 -2.14 81.45
CA SER A 36 -11.71 -0.82 81.38
C SER A 36 -11.75 -0.04 80.05
N PRO A 37 -12.35 1.17 80.02
CA PRO A 37 -12.36 2.03 78.83
C PRO A 37 -10.99 2.67 78.63
N ARG A 38 -10.36 2.39 77.49
CA ARG A 38 -9.17 3.12 77.02
C ARG A 38 -9.57 4.54 76.61
N PRO A 39 -8.74 5.56 76.91
CA PRO A 39 -8.98 6.91 76.42
C PRO A 39 -8.99 6.91 74.89
N GLY A 40 -10.06 7.48 74.32
CA GLY A 40 -10.27 7.52 72.87
C GLY A 40 -9.10 8.19 72.14
N PRO A 41 -8.75 7.74 70.93
CA PRO A 41 -7.72 8.39 70.14
C PRO A 41 -8.14 9.83 69.84
N ARG A 42 -7.28 10.79 70.18
CA ARG A 42 -7.40 12.19 69.74
C ARG A 42 -7.63 12.19 68.22
N GLN A 43 -8.78 12.68 67.77
CA GLN A 43 -9.01 12.97 66.36
C GLN A 43 -7.95 13.97 65.92
N ARG A 44 -6.99 13.50 65.11
CA ARG A 44 -6.09 14.39 64.37
C ARG A 44 -6.96 15.12 63.34
N PRO A 45 -6.82 16.44 63.17
CA PRO A 45 -7.51 17.14 62.11
C PRO A 45 -7.12 16.49 60.78
N SER A 46 -8.14 16.06 60.00
CA SER A 46 -7.96 15.49 58.67
C SER A 46 -7.17 16.49 57.81
N PRO A 47 -6.16 16.06 57.04
CA PRO A 47 -5.55 16.94 56.06
C PRO A 47 -6.66 17.37 55.09
N SER A 48 -6.86 18.68 54.97
CA SER A 48 -7.75 19.27 53.98
C SER A 48 -7.33 18.74 52.62
N VAL A 49 -8.14 17.84 52.06
CA VAL A 49 -7.97 17.38 50.67
C VAL A 49 -8.00 18.65 49.81
N PRO A 50 -6.92 18.99 49.09
CA PRO A 50 -7.00 20.07 48.13
C PRO A 50 -8.06 19.64 47.12
N VAL A 51 -9.18 20.36 47.11
CA VAL A 51 -10.20 20.23 46.06
C VAL A 51 -9.44 20.45 44.77
N SER A 52 -9.22 19.37 44.02
CA SER A 52 -8.68 19.45 42.66
C SER A 52 -9.71 20.19 41.85
N VAL A 53 -9.56 21.52 41.76
CA VAL A 53 -10.27 22.35 40.80
C VAL A 53 -10.07 21.65 39.47
N PRO A 54 -11.13 21.21 38.78
CA PRO A 54 -10.97 20.72 37.43
C PRO A 54 -10.46 21.92 36.63
N VAL A 55 -9.15 21.92 36.35
CA VAL A 55 -8.57 22.83 35.36
C VAL A 55 -9.31 22.48 34.08
N SER A 56 -10.31 23.29 33.74
CA SER A 56 -10.93 23.30 32.44
C SER A 56 -9.84 23.69 31.47
N VAL A 57 -9.11 22.70 30.97
CA VAL A 57 -8.21 22.87 29.84
C VAL A 57 -9.04 23.56 28.77
N PRO A 58 -8.71 24.79 28.35
CA PRO A 58 -9.45 25.43 27.29
C PRO A 58 -9.24 24.56 26.04
N VAL A 59 -10.27 23.79 25.69
CA VAL A 59 -10.32 23.10 24.40
C VAL A 59 -10.42 24.22 23.38
N SER A 60 -9.28 24.57 22.78
CA SER A 60 -9.21 25.56 21.71
C SER A 60 -10.30 25.25 20.67
N PRO A 61 -11.21 26.20 20.36
CA PRO A 61 -12.35 25.96 19.45
C PRO A 61 -11.94 25.58 18.02
N GLU A 62 -10.66 25.75 17.69
CA GLU A 62 -10.12 25.60 16.35
C GLU A 62 -10.12 24.13 15.83
N ARG A 63 -10.30 23.15 16.73
CA ARG A 63 -10.27 21.71 16.41
C ARG A 63 -11.62 21.12 15.95
N ARG A 64 -12.66 21.94 15.74
CA ARG A 64 -13.99 21.47 15.30
C ARG A 64 -14.22 21.44 13.78
N GLY A 65 -13.35 22.06 12.98
CA GLY A 65 -13.51 22.14 11.51
C GLY A 65 -12.69 21.14 10.69
N ARG A 66 -11.75 20.40 11.30
CA ARG A 66 -10.71 19.64 10.56
C ARG A 66 -10.85 18.10 10.43
N PRO A 67 -11.66 17.36 11.22
CA PRO A 67 -11.64 15.89 11.09
C PRO A 67 -12.23 15.38 9.77
N HIS A 68 -13.26 16.04 9.22
CA HIS A 68 -13.89 15.59 7.97
C HIS A 68 -13.03 15.83 6.72
N VAL A 69 -12.22 16.90 6.70
CA VAL A 69 -11.35 17.19 5.55
C VAL A 69 -10.15 16.25 5.50
N ASP A 70 -9.57 15.92 6.65
CA ASP A 70 -8.45 14.97 6.73
C ASP A 70 -8.90 13.55 6.35
N GLU A 71 -10.07 13.12 6.82
CA GLU A 71 -10.67 11.83 6.45
C GLU A 71 -11.02 11.77 4.95
N ALA A 72 -11.54 12.86 4.39
CA ALA A 72 -11.83 12.97 2.96
C ALA A 72 -10.55 12.94 2.10
N LEU A 73 -9.51 13.67 2.50
CA LEU A 73 -8.20 13.67 1.81
C LEU A 73 -7.55 12.30 1.85
N TRP A 74 -7.61 11.61 2.99
CA TRP A 74 -7.10 10.27 3.14
C TRP A 74 -7.86 9.24 2.29
N ALA A 75 -9.20 9.29 2.30
CA ALA A 75 -10.03 8.42 1.47
C ALA A 75 -9.79 8.69 -0.02
N PHE A 76 -9.69 9.97 -0.41
CA PHE A 76 -9.40 10.40 -1.76
C PHE A 76 -8.01 9.95 -2.22
N GLY A 77 -6.98 10.07 -1.37
CA GLY A 77 -5.64 9.57 -1.63
C GLY A 77 -5.60 8.07 -1.86
N ARG A 78 -6.36 7.30 -1.07
CA ARG A 78 -6.52 5.86 -1.29
C ARG A 78 -7.14 5.56 -2.67
N VAL A 79 -8.31 6.13 -2.96
CA VAL A 79 -9.05 5.84 -4.19
C VAL A 79 -8.25 6.28 -5.42
N SER A 80 -7.66 7.47 -5.40
CA SER A 80 -6.85 8.00 -6.50
C SER A 80 -5.63 7.13 -6.78
N GLY A 81 -4.96 6.59 -5.75
CA GLY A 81 -3.83 5.66 -5.90
C GLY A 81 -4.23 4.34 -6.57
N ILE A 82 -5.37 3.75 -6.16
CA ILE A 82 -5.90 2.51 -6.76
C ILE A 82 -6.28 2.76 -8.22
N VAL A 83 -6.98 3.86 -8.51
CA VAL A 83 -7.37 4.23 -9.88
C VAL A 83 -6.14 4.46 -10.75
N ALA A 84 -5.11 5.15 -10.24
CA ALA A 84 -3.85 5.33 -10.95
C ALA A 84 -3.19 3.99 -11.29
N LEU A 85 -3.12 3.04 -10.34
CA LEU A 85 -2.56 1.70 -10.57
C LEU A 85 -3.31 0.96 -11.69
N VAL A 86 -4.64 0.99 -11.70
CA VAL A 86 -5.46 0.35 -12.75
C VAL A 86 -5.20 1.02 -14.11
N LEU A 87 -5.19 2.36 -14.17
CA LEU A 87 -4.95 3.10 -15.41
C LEU A 87 -3.54 2.84 -15.97
N PHE A 88 -2.52 2.77 -15.11
CA PHE A 88 -1.16 2.40 -15.55
C PHE A 88 -1.06 0.94 -16.00
N THR A 89 -1.80 0.03 -15.37
CA THR A 89 -1.90 -1.36 -15.84
C THR A 89 -2.47 -1.43 -17.25
N LEU A 90 -3.59 -0.74 -17.50
CA LEU A 90 -4.20 -0.65 -18.83
C LEU A 90 -3.24 0.01 -19.84
N THR A 91 -2.52 1.05 -19.41
CA THR A 91 -1.52 1.74 -20.23
C THR A 91 -0.43 0.78 -20.69
N VAL A 92 0.12 -0.06 -19.79
CA VAL A 92 1.14 -1.07 -20.12
C VAL A 92 0.57 -2.12 -21.07
N MET A 93 -0.64 -2.62 -20.83
CA MET A 93 -1.30 -3.57 -21.73
C MET A 93 -1.45 -3.00 -23.15
N LEU A 94 -1.99 -1.79 -23.28
CA LEU A 94 -2.13 -1.12 -24.57
C LEU A 94 -0.77 -0.86 -25.24
N GLY A 95 0.27 -0.55 -24.45
CA GLY A 95 1.64 -0.40 -24.94
C GLY A 95 2.21 -1.70 -25.51
N ILE A 96 1.95 -2.84 -24.85
CA ILE A 96 2.35 -4.17 -25.35
C ILE A 96 1.63 -4.49 -26.66
N VAL A 97 0.33 -4.25 -26.72
CA VAL A 97 -0.52 -4.50 -27.89
C VAL A 97 -0.09 -3.65 -29.09
N THR A 98 0.05 -2.34 -28.91
CA THR A 98 0.47 -1.42 -29.99
C THR A 98 1.85 -1.77 -30.55
N ARG A 99 2.79 -2.17 -29.69
CA ARG A 99 4.15 -2.55 -30.09
C ARG A 99 4.24 -3.92 -30.76
N SER A 100 3.26 -4.80 -30.56
CA SER A 100 3.22 -6.13 -31.19
C SER A 100 3.12 -6.03 -32.72
N GLY A 101 2.59 -4.93 -33.26
CA GLY A 101 2.52 -4.71 -34.71
C GLY A 101 1.59 -5.67 -35.43
N ARG A 102 0.70 -6.35 -34.70
CA ARG A 102 -0.32 -7.25 -35.23
C ARG A 102 -1.66 -6.51 -35.35
N PRO A 103 -2.41 -6.68 -36.44
CA PRO A 103 -3.78 -6.19 -36.48
C PRO A 103 -4.59 -6.96 -35.43
N LEU A 104 -5.17 -6.24 -34.46
CA LEU A 104 -6.24 -6.82 -33.65
C LEU A 104 -7.50 -6.88 -34.52
N PRO A 105 -8.25 -7.99 -34.50
CA PRO A 105 -9.52 -8.07 -35.22
C PRO A 105 -10.48 -7.01 -34.68
N GLY A 106 -10.92 -6.10 -35.55
CA GLY A 106 -11.95 -5.09 -35.26
C GLY A 106 -11.46 -3.72 -34.76
N LEU A 107 -10.19 -3.51 -34.41
CA LEU A 107 -9.69 -2.20 -33.93
C LEU A 107 -8.55 -1.65 -34.80
N PRO A 108 -8.68 -0.43 -35.37
CA PRO A 108 -7.58 0.23 -36.06
C PRO A 108 -6.49 0.66 -35.06
N ARG A 109 -5.23 0.50 -35.47
CA ARG A 109 -4.06 0.80 -34.62
C ARG A 109 -4.06 2.24 -34.07
N PHE A 110 -4.58 3.17 -34.87
CA PHE A 110 -4.70 4.58 -34.49
C PHE A 110 -5.52 4.77 -33.22
N SER A 111 -6.68 4.09 -33.11
CA SER A 111 -7.53 4.19 -31.92
C SER A 111 -6.84 3.69 -30.66
N ILE A 112 -6.08 2.59 -30.76
CA ILE A 112 -5.36 2.04 -29.61
C ILE A 112 -4.27 3.02 -29.14
N VAL A 113 -3.55 3.65 -30.06
CA VAL A 113 -2.53 4.67 -29.73
C VAL A 113 -3.17 5.89 -29.07
N LEU A 114 -4.33 6.34 -29.55
CA LEU A 114 -5.07 7.45 -28.96
C LEU A 114 -5.55 7.12 -27.54
N VAL A 115 -6.13 5.93 -27.34
CA VAL A 115 -6.58 5.46 -26.02
C VAL A 115 -5.40 5.30 -25.07
N HIS A 116 -4.27 4.74 -25.52
CA HIS A 116 -3.04 4.63 -24.73
C HIS A 116 -2.61 6.00 -24.21
N ARG A 117 -2.56 7.02 -25.09
CA ARG A 117 -2.19 8.39 -24.70
C ARG A 117 -3.18 8.98 -23.71
N ASN A 118 -4.49 8.86 -23.95
CA ASN A 118 -5.51 9.44 -23.08
C ASN A 118 -5.50 8.79 -21.70
N ILE A 119 -5.47 7.46 -21.61
CA ILE A 119 -5.42 6.72 -20.35
C ILE A 119 -4.11 7.04 -19.59
N THR A 120 -2.98 7.17 -20.30
CA THR A 120 -1.70 7.58 -19.66
C THR A 120 -1.83 8.96 -19.02
N LEU A 121 -2.41 9.93 -19.73
CA LEU A 121 -2.56 11.29 -19.21
C LEU A 121 -3.52 11.34 -18.01
N ILE A 122 -4.65 10.63 -18.09
CA ILE A 122 -5.59 10.53 -16.97
C ILE A 122 -4.90 9.83 -15.77
N GLY A 123 -4.12 8.78 -16.01
CA GLY A 123 -3.33 8.09 -14.99
C GLY A 123 -2.33 9.02 -14.30
N CYS A 124 -1.63 9.86 -15.06
CA CYS A 124 -0.74 10.89 -14.50
C CYS A 124 -1.50 11.91 -13.63
N VAL A 125 -2.70 12.33 -14.04
CA VAL A 125 -3.53 13.24 -13.23
C VAL A 125 -3.92 12.58 -11.91
N PHE A 126 -4.40 11.34 -11.93
CA PHE A 126 -4.72 10.60 -10.70
C PHE A 126 -3.50 10.37 -9.80
N LEU A 127 -2.32 10.17 -10.38
CA LEU A 127 -1.07 10.08 -9.62
C LEU A 127 -0.72 11.41 -8.94
N VAL A 128 -0.85 12.54 -9.63
CA VAL A 128 -0.63 13.87 -9.04
C VAL A 128 -1.64 14.13 -7.92
N LEU A 129 -2.90 13.74 -8.12
CA LEU A 129 -3.94 13.84 -7.09
C LEU A 129 -3.63 12.95 -5.88
N HIS A 130 -3.14 11.74 -6.10
CA HIS A 130 -2.69 10.83 -5.05
C HIS A 130 -1.56 11.43 -4.22
N ILE A 131 -0.47 11.88 -4.87
CA ILE A 131 0.68 12.50 -4.19
C ILE A 131 0.25 13.80 -3.49
N GLY A 132 -0.55 14.63 -4.16
CA GLY A 132 -1.04 15.90 -3.61
C GLY A 132 -1.90 15.70 -2.36
N SER A 133 -2.79 14.70 -2.35
CA SER A 133 -3.58 14.37 -1.17
C SER A 133 -2.72 13.92 0.01
N LEU A 134 -1.65 13.16 -0.25
CA LEU A 134 -0.70 12.72 0.77
C LEU A 134 0.14 13.86 1.35
N LEU A 135 0.48 14.86 0.53
CA LEU A 135 1.22 16.06 0.99
C LEU A 135 0.34 17.01 1.81
N LEU A 136 -0.96 17.04 1.54
CA LEU A 136 -1.92 17.88 2.26
C LEU A 136 -2.44 17.21 3.54
N ASP A 137 -2.31 15.89 3.66
CA ASP A 137 -2.71 15.15 4.84
C ASP A 137 -1.74 15.40 6.00
N SER A 138 -2.23 16.08 7.05
CA SER A 138 -1.45 16.33 8.28
C SER A 138 -1.08 15.04 9.03
N TYR A 139 -1.76 13.92 8.80
CA TYR A 139 -1.40 12.65 9.43
C TYR A 139 -0.13 12.03 8.84
N ALA A 140 0.17 12.30 7.56
CA ALA A 140 1.26 11.64 6.85
C ALA A 140 2.66 12.21 7.19
N HIS A 141 2.76 13.44 7.71
CA HIS A 141 4.03 14.14 8.02
C HIS A 141 5.06 14.01 6.88
N LEU A 142 4.59 14.06 5.62
CA LEU A 142 5.43 13.88 4.44
C LEU A 142 6.05 15.22 4.05
N ASN A 143 7.38 15.24 3.91
CA ASN A 143 8.08 16.38 3.35
C ASN A 143 8.16 16.25 1.82
N VAL A 144 8.17 17.38 1.11
CA VAL A 144 8.34 17.40 -0.35
C VAL A 144 9.64 16.70 -0.78
N VAL A 145 10.67 16.73 0.08
CA VAL A 145 11.94 16.04 -0.16
C VAL A 145 11.78 14.52 -0.25
N ASP A 146 10.85 13.95 0.51
CA ASP A 146 10.60 12.49 0.52
C ASP A 146 9.95 12.00 -0.78
N VAL A 147 9.35 12.92 -1.55
CA VAL A 147 8.78 12.65 -2.88
C VAL A 147 9.86 12.63 -3.97
N LEU A 148 11.00 13.30 -3.76
CA LEU A 148 12.07 13.43 -4.75
C LEU A 148 13.27 12.55 -4.46
N VAL A 149 13.51 12.21 -3.19
CA VAL A 149 14.65 11.40 -2.81
C VAL A 149 14.17 10.11 -2.16
N PRO A 150 14.42 8.94 -2.78
CA PRO A 150 13.90 7.69 -2.28
C PRO A 150 14.56 7.31 -0.94
N PHE A 151 13.80 6.60 -0.10
CA PHE A 151 14.23 6.02 1.19
C PHE A 151 14.53 6.99 2.34
N LEU A 152 14.27 8.29 2.18
CA LEU A 152 14.40 9.27 3.27
C LEU A 152 13.17 9.41 4.17
N GLY A 153 12.03 8.86 3.74
CA GLY A 153 10.78 8.94 4.49
C GLY A 153 10.86 8.32 5.88
N SER A 154 10.30 9.01 6.87
CA SER A 154 10.24 8.55 8.27
C SER A 154 9.28 7.37 8.49
N PHE A 155 8.27 7.22 7.61
CA PHE A 155 7.26 6.17 7.69
C PHE A 155 7.48 5.09 6.62
N LYS A 156 7.85 3.87 7.04
CA LYS A 156 8.12 2.72 6.15
C LYS A 156 9.01 3.08 4.92
N PRO A 157 10.27 3.51 5.16
CA PRO A 157 11.16 4.10 4.14
C PRO A 157 11.32 3.24 2.89
N PHE A 158 11.35 1.91 3.03
CA PHE A 158 11.47 1.00 1.90
C PHE A 158 10.28 1.08 0.94
N TRP A 159 9.05 0.96 1.47
CA TRP A 159 7.84 0.98 0.65
C TRP A 159 7.57 2.36 0.09
N GLN A 160 7.77 3.41 0.88
CA GLN A 160 7.67 4.78 0.41
C GLN A 160 8.69 5.08 -0.69
N GLY A 161 9.95 4.65 -0.52
CA GLY A 161 11.00 4.81 -1.51
C GLY A 161 10.70 4.12 -2.84
N LEU A 162 10.02 2.96 -2.85
CA LEU A 162 9.54 2.36 -4.10
C LEU A 162 8.53 3.26 -4.84
N GLY A 163 7.68 3.96 -4.09
CA GLY A 163 6.76 4.96 -4.66
C GLY A 163 7.52 6.09 -5.35
N THR A 164 8.49 6.66 -4.65
CA THR A 164 9.39 7.71 -5.19
C THR A 164 10.13 7.23 -6.45
N VAL A 165 10.74 6.05 -6.42
CA VAL A 165 11.40 5.45 -7.59
C VAL A 165 10.43 5.26 -8.76
N ALA A 166 9.19 4.82 -8.51
CA ALA A 166 8.19 4.68 -9.56
C ALA A 166 7.81 6.04 -10.18
N VAL A 167 7.69 7.09 -9.36
CA VAL A 167 7.44 8.46 -9.82
C VAL A 167 8.60 8.97 -10.66
N ASP A 168 9.85 8.80 -10.21
CA ASP A 168 11.05 9.23 -10.94
C ASP A 168 11.16 8.56 -12.31
N LEU A 169 10.92 7.24 -12.35
CA LEU A 169 10.87 6.50 -13.61
C LEU A 169 9.77 7.03 -14.53
N LEU A 170 8.57 7.29 -14.00
CA LEU A 170 7.47 7.84 -14.78
C LEU A 170 7.80 9.21 -15.34
N VAL A 171 8.37 10.11 -14.52
CA VAL A 171 8.81 11.44 -14.95
C VAL A 171 9.83 11.33 -16.08
N ALA A 172 10.83 10.45 -15.94
CA ALA A 172 11.82 10.20 -16.99
C ALA A 172 11.16 9.69 -18.29
N ILE A 173 10.21 8.76 -18.19
CA ILE A 173 9.47 8.21 -19.34
C ILE A 173 8.63 9.30 -20.01
N VAL A 174 7.89 10.10 -19.26
CA VAL A 174 7.03 11.17 -19.79
C VAL A 174 7.87 12.27 -20.43
N ALA A 175 8.91 12.74 -19.74
CA ALA A 175 9.82 13.77 -20.24
C ALA A 175 10.48 13.34 -21.56
N THR A 176 11.02 12.12 -21.62
CA THR A 176 11.64 11.60 -22.85
C THR A 176 10.62 11.35 -23.96
N SER A 177 9.37 11.02 -23.63
CA SER A 177 8.28 10.87 -24.61
C SER A 177 7.87 12.21 -25.23
N LEU A 178 7.83 13.28 -24.45
CA LEU A 178 7.59 14.65 -24.93
C LEU A 178 8.75 15.16 -25.77
N LEU A 179 9.99 14.91 -25.31
CA LEU A 179 11.21 15.33 -25.97
C LEU A 179 11.71 14.39 -27.08
N ARG A 180 10.89 13.40 -27.48
CA ARG A 180 11.29 12.33 -28.44
C ARG A 180 11.93 12.84 -29.73
N ARG A 181 11.53 14.03 -30.20
CA ARG A 181 12.08 14.66 -31.41
C ARG A 181 13.50 15.19 -31.22
N ARG A 182 13.89 15.54 -29.98
CA ARG A 182 15.22 16.08 -29.64
C ARG A 182 16.20 15.00 -29.16
N VAL A 183 15.75 14.04 -28.34
CA VAL A 183 16.64 13.00 -27.76
C VAL A 183 16.90 11.82 -28.72
N GLY A 184 16.16 11.74 -29.82
CA GLY A 184 16.28 10.66 -30.80
C GLY A 184 15.59 9.36 -30.38
N VAL A 185 15.29 8.53 -31.39
CA VAL A 185 14.46 7.32 -31.22
C VAL A 185 15.14 6.26 -30.34
N ARG A 186 16.48 6.19 -30.32
CA ARG A 186 17.23 5.19 -29.54
C ARG A 186 17.08 5.44 -28.03
N VAL A 187 17.35 6.67 -27.59
CA VAL A 187 17.23 7.08 -26.18
C VAL A 187 15.79 6.98 -25.72
N PHE A 188 14.85 7.51 -26.51
CA PHE A 188 13.42 7.37 -26.23
C PHE A 188 13.03 5.91 -26.02
N ARG A 189 13.42 5.00 -26.94
CA ARG A 189 13.09 3.58 -26.80
C ARG A 189 13.69 3.01 -25.53
N PHE A 190 14.96 3.25 -25.26
CA PHE A 190 15.66 2.76 -24.07
C PHE A 190 14.95 3.19 -22.78
N VAL A 191 14.68 4.49 -22.61
CA VAL A 191 14.00 5.02 -21.41
C VAL A 191 12.57 4.49 -21.32
N HIS A 192 11.85 4.40 -22.43
CA HIS A 192 10.49 3.89 -22.43
C HIS A 192 10.39 2.40 -22.05
N TRP A 193 11.47 1.60 -22.18
CA TRP A 193 11.47 0.22 -21.65
C TRP A 193 11.37 0.17 -20.13
N PHE A 194 11.82 1.20 -19.41
CA PHE A 194 11.68 1.26 -17.95
C PHE A 194 10.22 1.31 -17.50
N ALA A 195 9.25 1.57 -18.40
CA ALA A 195 7.83 1.42 -18.08
C ALA A 195 7.49 0.00 -17.58
N TYR A 196 8.19 -1.03 -18.09
CA TYR A 196 8.02 -2.41 -17.63
C TYR A 196 8.57 -2.66 -16.23
N ALA A 197 9.52 -1.84 -15.76
CA ALA A 197 10.07 -1.91 -14.40
C ALA A 197 9.30 -0.99 -13.44
N MET A 198 8.86 0.18 -13.91
CA MET A 198 8.07 1.15 -13.14
C MET A 198 6.76 0.53 -12.64
N TRP A 199 6.02 -0.18 -13.52
CA TRP A 199 4.74 -0.79 -13.16
C TRP A 199 4.80 -1.80 -11.99
N PRO A 200 5.69 -2.81 -11.99
CA PRO A 200 5.77 -3.73 -10.85
C PRO A 200 6.31 -3.07 -9.57
N ILE A 201 7.17 -2.04 -9.69
CA ILE A 201 7.60 -1.24 -8.54
C ILE A 201 6.41 -0.50 -7.92
N ALA A 202 5.57 0.12 -8.75
CA ALA A 202 4.35 0.78 -8.29
C ALA A 202 3.37 -0.21 -7.64
N LEU A 203 3.20 -1.40 -8.23
CA LEU A 203 2.37 -2.46 -7.64
C LEU A 203 2.90 -2.90 -6.27
N ALA A 204 4.21 -3.12 -6.16
CA ALA A 204 4.85 -3.48 -4.89
C ALA A 204 4.65 -2.37 -3.84
N HIS A 205 4.86 -1.10 -4.22
CA HIS A 205 4.57 0.05 -3.36
C HIS A 205 3.13 0.02 -2.84
N SER A 206 2.13 -0.20 -3.71
CA SER A 206 0.73 -0.24 -3.29
C SER A 206 0.41 -1.37 -2.31
N ILE A 207 1.02 -2.55 -2.48
CA ILE A 207 0.82 -3.70 -1.58
C ILE A 207 1.43 -3.45 -0.20
N GLY A 208 2.64 -2.87 -0.12
CA GLY A 208 3.35 -2.74 1.16
C GLY A 208 3.11 -1.43 1.91
N ASN A 209 2.76 -0.35 1.19
CA ASN A 209 2.47 0.95 1.78
C ASN A 209 0.99 1.15 2.12
N GLY A 210 0.08 0.50 1.38
CA GLY A 210 -1.37 0.62 1.60
C GLY A 210 -1.81 0.00 2.92
N THR A 211 -2.68 0.71 3.66
CA THR A 211 -3.33 0.16 4.87
C THR A 211 -4.08 -1.14 4.59
N ASP A 212 -4.64 -1.25 3.38
CA ASP A 212 -5.42 -2.39 2.90
C ASP A 212 -4.67 -3.20 1.83
N GLY A 213 -3.35 -3.05 1.73
CA GLY A 213 -2.55 -3.67 0.66
C GLY A 213 -2.55 -5.20 0.67
N LEU A 214 -2.92 -5.82 1.80
CA LEU A 214 -3.12 -7.26 1.95
C LEU A 214 -4.60 -7.66 2.07
N SER A 215 -5.53 -6.73 1.87
CA SER A 215 -6.95 -7.06 1.82
C SER A 215 -7.24 -7.94 0.60
N GLY A 216 -8.15 -8.91 0.77
CA GLY A 216 -8.46 -9.89 -0.29
C GLY A 216 -8.95 -9.24 -1.59
N TRP A 217 -9.72 -8.14 -1.50
CA TRP A 217 -10.20 -7.42 -2.68
C TRP A 217 -9.06 -6.71 -3.42
N PHE A 218 -8.11 -6.09 -2.70
CA PHE A 218 -6.98 -5.42 -3.34
C PHE A 218 -6.02 -6.43 -3.96
N LEU A 219 -5.77 -7.55 -3.28
CA LEU A 219 -4.98 -8.65 -3.83
C LEU A 219 -5.62 -9.27 -5.07
N LEU A 220 -6.96 -9.30 -5.16
CA LEU A 220 -7.67 -9.69 -6.37
C LEU A 220 -7.39 -8.70 -7.51
N VAL A 221 -7.49 -7.39 -7.26
CA VAL A 221 -7.16 -6.36 -8.27
C VAL A 221 -5.70 -6.48 -8.72
N ALA A 222 -4.77 -6.63 -7.78
CA ALA A 222 -3.34 -6.82 -8.05
C ALA A 222 -3.09 -8.10 -8.86
N GLY A 223 -3.69 -9.22 -8.44
CA GLY A 223 -3.57 -10.52 -9.11
C GLY A 223 -4.12 -10.49 -10.54
N VAL A 224 -5.31 -9.94 -10.75
CA VAL A 224 -5.90 -9.74 -12.08
C VAL A 224 -4.99 -8.87 -12.95
N SER A 225 -4.45 -7.78 -12.40
CA SER A 225 -3.54 -6.89 -13.12
C SER A 225 -2.27 -7.63 -13.59
N VAL A 226 -1.65 -8.43 -12.72
CA VAL A 226 -0.49 -9.27 -13.05
C VAL A 226 -0.83 -10.31 -14.12
N VAL A 227 -1.96 -11.01 -13.99
CA VAL A 227 -2.40 -12.02 -14.95
C VAL A 227 -2.64 -11.39 -16.33
N LEU A 228 -3.32 -10.25 -16.39
CA LEU A 228 -3.60 -9.55 -17.65
C LEU A 228 -2.32 -9.08 -18.35
N VAL A 229 -1.42 -8.41 -17.61
CA VAL A 229 -0.12 -7.96 -18.16
C VAL A 229 0.73 -9.16 -18.59
N GLY A 230 0.77 -10.22 -17.76
CA GLY A 230 1.47 -11.46 -18.05
C GLY A 230 0.94 -12.16 -19.28
N ALA A 231 -0.38 -12.25 -19.45
CA ALA A 231 -1.03 -12.81 -20.64
C ALA A 231 -0.68 -11.99 -21.89
N CYS A 232 -0.74 -10.65 -21.82
CA CYS A 232 -0.31 -9.79 -22.93
C CYS A 232 1.17 -9.99 -23.29
N LEU A 233 2.05 -10.14 -22.29
CA LEU A 233 3.47 -10.37 -22.49
C LEU A 233 3.73 -11.76 -23.10
N LEU A 234 3.10 -12.81 -22.58
CA LEU A 234 3.19 -14.17 -23.11
C LEU A 234 2.67 -14.23 -24.54
N TRP A 235 1.53 -13.60 -24.84
CA TRP A 235 1.01 -13.50 -26.22
C TRP A 235 2.00 -12.82 -27.17
N ARG A 236 2.69 -11.78 -26.70
CA ARG A 236 3.73 -11.10 -27.49
C ARG A 236 4.97 -11.98 -27.71
N LEU A 237 5.36 -12.80 -26.73
CA LEU A 237 6.54 -13.66 -26.80
C LEU A 237 6.28 -14.97 -27.56
N SER A 238 5.13 -15.61 -27.36
CA SER A 238 4.79 -16.95 -27.87
C SER A 238 4.81 -17.02 -29.38
N ALA A 239 4.41 -15.94 -30.03
CA ALA A 239 4.22 -15.95 -31.46
C ALA A 239 5.44 -15.43 -32.25
N ARG A 240 6.61 -15.31 -31.59
CA ARG A 240 7.93 -15.31 -32.24
C ARG A 240 8.59 -16.69 -32.23
N PHE A 241 8.07 -17.66 -31.47
CA PHE A 241 8.67 -18.99 -31.34
C PHE A 241 8.27 -19.97 -32.45
N ILE A 242 7.19 -19.68 -33.20
CA ILE A 242 6.67 -20.61 -34.22
C ILE A 242 7.24 -20.35 -35.62
N GLU A 243 7.70 -19.12 -35.92
CA GLU A 243 8.14 -18.76 -37.26
C GLU A 243 9.61 -19.14 -37.55
N SER A 244 10.46 -19.30 -36.53
CA SER A 244 11.86 -19.72 -36.70
C SER A 244 12.05 -21.22 -36.93
N THR A 245 11.08 -22.06 -36.56
CA THR A 245 11.23 -23.52 -36.67
C THR A 245 10.81 -24.04 -38.06
N ARG A 246 9.76 -23.49 -38.67
CA ARG A 246 9.31 -23.90 -40.02
C ARG A 246 10.23 -23.44 -41.14
N LEU A 247 10.79 -22.23 -41.05
CA LEU A 247 11.69 -21.69 -42.08
C LEU A 247 13.07 -22.37 -42.08
N ARG A 248 13.47 -23.01 -40.97
CA ARG A 248 14.74 -23.76 -40.89
C ARG A 248 14.61 -25.20 -41.40
N GLN A 249 13.43 -25.79 -41.34
CA GLN A 249 13.16 -27.13 -41.90
C GLN A 249 12.86 -27.09 -43.41
N GLY A 250 12.18 -26.05 -43.92
CA GLY A 250 11.92 -25.90 -45.36
C GLY A 250 13.11 -25.47 -46.22
N ARG A 251 14.32 -25.32 -45.64
CA ARG A 251 15.55 -24.95 -46.34
C ARG A 251 16.57 -26.09 -46.41
N LEU A 252 16.21 -27.28 -45.90
CA LEU A 252 17.05 -28.48 -45.84
C LEU A 252 16.42 -29.70 -46.54
N THR A 253 15.38 -29.47 -47.36
CA THR A 253 14.72 -30.46 -48.23
C THR A 253 14.68 -29.91 -49.64
#